data_AF-A0A3F2RUV0-F1
#
_entry.id   AF-A0A3F2RUV0-F1
#
_cell.length_a   1.000
_cell.length_b   1.000
_cell.length_c   1.000
_cell.angle_alpha   90.00
_cell.angle_beta   90.00
_cell.angle_gamma   90.00
#
_symmetry.space_group_name_H-M   'P 1'
#
loop_
_entity.id
_entity.type
_entity.pdbx_description
1 polymer ?
#
loop_
_entity_poly.entity_id
_entity_poly.type
_entity_poly.pdbx_seq_one_letter_code
_entity_poly.pdbx_strand_id
1 'polypeptide(L)'
;MRFDAKTAAKIKEIRVAKDQAVANEDYDQAKRLKQMEEQLKSVGLQLSRLETQKREAVANEDYDLAKKIKQEIGMLEASSGAGDRIAQVALSAFGLIDRMVSFGSRVRRDDMCRIIGNSMMQLVNKLGESQAKVRDEAAAVLGRLATAKNVGVAFVTSHLTKRAKKPLGLKLLQGRLLVLKRLLTEFELLPDTDFSVSGIMSFLEDCNCLAHQSREIRDAAKDITVSLYLIVGAEVEGYLKSLRPKQLEEYQSAFEAAETEAAAARRGGGGGGGVSANKNVVRRVESPQKVQAQFNGEQEDDGDSEDEESVDEYTCPFCGVVDEKFDSDYLDQHFWASCKMLTPCKMCGQVIEISTLNEHLLTECYNVQHNGEVKSWSCVNDGSKS
;
A
#
# COMPACT_ATOMS: atom_id res chain seq x y z
N MET A 1 2.04 -40.89 -5.29
CA MET A 1 2.04 -39.88 -4.21
C MET A 1 0.61 -39.69 -3.73
N ARG A 2 0.33 -39.89 -2.44
CA ARG A 2 -1.03 -39.85 -1.90
C ARG A 2 -1.20 -38.55 -1.12
N PHE A 3 -1.62 -37.50 -1.82
CA PHE A 3 -2.01 -36.22 -1.20
C PHE A 3 -3.37 -36.38 -0.50
N ASP A 4 -3.67 -35.52 0.48
CA ASP A 4 -5.02 -35.42 1.01
C ASP A 4 -5.99 -34.93 -0.09
N ALA A 5 -7.29 -35.18 0.10
CA ALA A 5 -8.29 -34.92 -0.92
C ALA A 5 -8.36 -33.44 -1.35
N LYS A 6 -8.06 -32.50 -0.43
CA LYS A 6 -8.12 -31.06 -0.71
C LYS A 6 -6.90 -30.63 -1.53
N THR A 7 -5.70 -31.06 -1.13
CA THR A 7 -4.47 -30.79 -1.89
C THR A 7 -4.52 -31.41 -3.28
N ALA A 8 -5.05 -32.63 -3.41
CA ALA A 8 -5.21 -33.30 -4.71
C ALA A 8 -6.16 -32.56 -5.65
N ALA A 9 -7.30 -32.08 -5.15
CA ALA A 9 -8.26 -31.28 -5.92
C ALA A 9 -7.63 -29.97 -6.40
N LYS A 10 -6.91 -29.29 -5.51
CA LYS A 10 -6.26 -28.01 -5.82
C LYS A 10 -5.12 -28.15 -6.83
N ILE A 11 -4.32 -29.23 -6.76
CA ILE A 11 -3.31 -29.55 -7.78
C ILE A 11 -3.98 -29.78 -9.15
N LYS A 12 -5.16 -30.43 -9.17
CA LYS A 12 -5.91 -30.66 -10.41
C LYS A 12 -6.41 -29.36 -11.02
N GLU A 13 -6.96 -28.44 -10.22
CA GLU A 13 -7.39 -27.11 -10.69
C GLU A 13 -6.23 -26.30 -11.28
N ILE A 14 -5.08 -26.28 -10.60
CA ILE A 14 -3.89 -25.55 -11.07
C ILE A 14 -3.39 -26.12 -12.41
N ARG A 15 -3.46 -27.46 -12.58
CA ARG A 15 -3.11 -28.10 -13.86
C ARG A 15 -4.03 -27.67 -14.99
N VAL A 16 -5.34 -27.69 -14.76
CA VAL A 16 -6.33 -27.25 -15.76
C VAL A 16 -6.08 -25.78 -16.15
N ALA A 17 -5.86 -24.90 -15.16
CA ALA A 17 -5.56 -23.50 -15.41
C ALA A 17 -4.23 -23.31 -16.17
N LYS A 18 -3.22 -24.13 -15.88
CA LYS A 18 -1.93 -24.12 -16.58
C LYS A 18 -2.10 -24.54 -18.04
N ASP A 19 -2.85 -25.60 -18.30
CA ASP A 19 -3.09 -26.11 -19.65
C ASP A 19 -3.89 -25.08 -20.47
N GLN A 20 -4.83 -24.36 -19.85
CA GLN A 20 -5.52 -23.22 -20.46
C GLN A 20 -4.58 -22.04 -20.76
N ALA A 21 -3.66 -21.71 -19.84
CA ALA A 21 -2.68 -20.65 -20.06
C ALA A 21 -1.72 -20.98 -21.21
N VAL A 22 -1.32 -22.25 -21.33
CA VAL A 22 -0.53 -22.75 -22.47
C VAL A 22 -1.33 -22.67 -23.77
N ALA A 23 -2.61 -23.04 -23.75
CA ALA A 23 -3.50 -22.95 -24.93
C ALA A 23 -3.72 -21.50 -25.40
N ASN A 24 -3.66 -20.54 -24.46
CA ASN A 24 -3.77 -19.11 -24.74
C ASN A 24 -2.41 -18.45 -25.05
N GLU A 25 -1.33 -19.22 -25.17
CA GLU A 25 0.04 -18.74 -25.38
C GLU A 25 0.56 -17.76 -24.30
N ASP A 26 -0.07 -17.72 -23.12
CA ASP A 26 0.42 -16.96 -21.96
C ASP A 26 1.44 -17.81 -21.20
N TYR A 27 2.64 -17.91 -21.78
CA TYR A 27 3.74 -18.73 -21.25
C TYR A 27 4.26 -18.24 -19.90
N ASP A 28 4.16 -16.93 -19.62
CA ASP A 28 4.51 -16.37 -18.32
C ASP A 28 3.53 -16.82 -17.24
N GLN A 29 2.24 -16.83 -17.53
CA GLN A 29 1.23 -17.39 -16.63
C GLN A 29 1.40 -18.89 -16.45
N ALA A 30 1.67 -19.64 -17.52
CA ALA A 30 1.95 -21.07 -17.44
C ALA A 30 3.19 -21.39 -16.57
N LYS A 31 4.27 -20.60 -16.69
CA LYS A 31 5.47 -20.72 -15.84
C LYS A 31 5.16 -20.45 -14.37
N ARG A 32 4.39 -19.41 -14.07
CA ARG A 32 3.92 -19.11 -12.70
C ARG A 32 3.07 -20.24 -12.13
N LEU A 33 2.15 -20.80 -12.92
CA LEU A 33 1.29 -21.90 -12.50
C LEU A 33 2.06 -23.20 -12.27
N LYS A 34 3.10 -23.47 -13.09
CA LYS A 34 4.00 -24.61 -12.87
C LYS A 34 4.76 -24.50 -11.55
N GLN A 35 5.32 -23.33 -11.23
CA GLN A 35 6.00 -23.10 -9.95
C GLN A 35 5.05 -23.28 -8.76
N MET A 36 3.82 -22.78 -8.89
CA MET A 36 2.78 -22.94 -7.87
C MET A 36 2.36 -24.42 -7.69
N GLU A 37 2.28 -25.19 -8.78
CA GLU A 37 2.01 -26.63 -8.76
C GLU A 37 3.12 -27.40 -8.02
N GLU A 38 4.39 -27.07 -8.27
CA GLU A 38 5.55 -27.69 -7.61
C GLU A 38 5.61 -27.36 -6.11
N GLN A 39 5.37 -26.09 -5.75
CA GLN A 39 5.29 -25.67 -4.35
C GLN A 39 4.16 -26.38 -3.61
N LEU A 40 2.97 -26.46 -4.20
CA LEU A 40 1.82 -27.13 -3.58
C LEU A 40 2.04 -28.63 -3.41
N LYS A 41 2.73 -29.29 -4.35
CA LYS A 41 3.15 -30.70 -4.20
C LYS A 41 4.14 -30.88 -3.05
N SER A 42 5.12 -29.98 -2.93
CA SER A 42 6.12 -30.04 -1.86
C SER A 42 5.48 -29.91 -0.48
N VAL A 43 4.63 -28.90 -0.31
CA VAL A 43 3.84 -28.68 0.93
C VAL A 43 2.90 -29.86 1.18
N GLY A 44 2.19 -30.35 0.17
CA GLY A 44 1.29 -31.49 0.29
C GLY A 44 2.00 -32.77 0.74
N LEU A 45 3.23 -32.99 0.30
CA LEU A 45 4.06 -34.12 0.74
C LEU A 45 4.47 -33.97 2.20
N GLN A 46 4.83 -32.75 2.62
CA GLN A 46 5.16 -32.43 4.01
C GLN A 46 3.95 -32.60 4.93
N LEU A 47 2.76 -32.12 4.54
CA LEU A 47 1.51 -32.35 5.28
C LEU A 47 1.20 -33.84 5.41
N SER A 48 1.25 -34.60 4.31
CA SER A 48 1.00 -36.04 4.32
C SER A 48 1.95 -36.78 5.27
N ARG A 49 3.22 -36.38 5.32
CA ARG A 49 4.20 -36.91 6.26
C ARG A 49 3.85 -36.59 7.71
N LEU A 50 3.58 -35.32 8.02
CA LEU A 50 3.22 -34.89 9.37
C LEU A 50 1.91 -35.53 9.84
N GLU A 51 0.92 -35.69 8.95
CA GLU A 51 -0.33 -36.38 9.28
C GLU A 51 -0.11 -37.86 9.62
N THR A 52 0.80 -38.52 8.90
CA THR A 52 1.19 -39.91 9.18
C THR A 52 1.88 -40.02 10.53
N GLN A 53 2.86 -39.15 10.79
CA GLN A 53 3.58 -39.08 12.07
C GLN A 53 2.64 -38.77 13.25
N LYS A 54 1.64 -37.90 13.06
CA LYS A 54 0.62 -37.63 14.08
C LYS A 54 -0.20 -38.88 14.38
N ARG A 55 -0.58 -39.64 13.34
CA ARG A 55 -1.36 -40.88 13.50
C ARG A 55 -0.56 -41.94 14.26
N GLU A 56 0.73 -42.06 13.97
CA GLU A 56 1.66 -42.94 14.70
C GLU A 56 1.83 -42.49 16.15
N ALA A 57 2.02 -41.19 16.41
CA ALA A 57 2.13 -40.66 17.78
C ALA A 57 0.85 -40.92 18.61
N VAL A 58 -0.34 -40.77 18.02
CA VAL A 58 -1.61 -41.12 18.67
C VAL A 58 -1.73 -42.62 18.92
N ALA A 59 -1.30 -43.46 17.98
CA ALA A 59 -1.31 -44.92 18.12
C ALA A 59 -0.35 -45.40 19.22
N ASN A 60 0.75 -44.68 19.43
CA ASN A 60 1.72 -44.94 20.50
C ASN A 60 1.38 -44.25 21.83
N GLU A 61 0.19 -43.64 21.94
CA GLU A 61 -0.27 -42.89 23.12
C GLU A 61 0.65 -41.73 23.53
N ASP A 62 1.53 -41.27 22.63
CA ASP A 62 2.36 -40.09 22.81
C ASP A 62 1.55 -38.84 22.40
N TYR A 63 0.65 -38.44 23.31
CA TYR A 63 -0.26 -37.32 23.08
C TYR A 63 0.46 -35.97 23.04
N ASP A 64 1.60 -35.83 23.71
CA ASP A 64 2.41 -34.61 23.69
C ASP A 64 3.09 -34.40 22.34
N LEU A 65 3.66 -35.46 21.75
CA LEU A 65 4.18 -35.45 20.39
C LEU A 65 3.05 -35.23 19.37
N ALA A 66 1.92 -35.91 19.51
CA ALA A 66 0.76 -35.72 18.64
C ALA A 66 0.25 -34.27 18.65
N LYS A 67 0.29 -33.60 19.82
CA LYS A 67 -0.08 -32.18 19.96
C LYS A 67 0.91 -31.26 19.26
N LYS A 68 2.22 -31.50 19.36
CA LYS A 68 3.26 -30.74 18.64
C LYS A 68 3.11 -30.89 17.13
N ILE A 69 2.95 -32.12 16.63
CA ILE A 69 2.76 -32.38 15.19
C ILE A 69 1.46 -31.76 14.69
N LYS A 70 0.39 -31.77 15.49
CA LYS A 70 -0.86 -31.07 15.16
C LYS A 70 -0.67 -29.56 15.01
N GLN A 71 0.16 -28.94 15.86
CA GLN A 71 0.52 -27.53 15.72
C GLN A 71 1.34 -27.30 14.45
N GLU A 72 2.31 -28.17 14.15
CA GLU A 72 3.10 -28.11 12.91
C GLU A 72 2.27 -28.21 11.65
N ILE A 73 1.28 -29.10 11.62
CA ILE A 73 0.30 -29.18 10.52
C ILE A 73 -0.45 -27.86 10.38
N GLY A 74 -0.97 -27.30 11.48
CA GLY A 74 -1.67 -26.01 11.45
C GLY A 74 -0.80 -24.85 10.97
N MET A 75 0.49 -24.85 11.33
CA MET A 75 1.45 -23.86 10.84
C MET A 75 1.68 -23.98 9.33
N LEU A 76 1.84 -25.21 8.83
CA LEU A 76 2.09 -25.49 7.42
C LEU A 76 0.85 -25.23 6.55
N GLU A 77 -0.35 -25.46 7.09
CA GLU A 77 -1.63 -25.09 6.45
C GLU A 77 -1.83 -23.57 6.42
N ALA A 78 -1.57 -22.86 7.51
CA ALA A 78 -1.69 -21.40 7.60
C ALA A 78 -0.67 -20.67 6.71
N SER A 79 0.55 -21.21 6.56
CA SER A 79 1.55 -20.66 5.64
C SER A 79 1.17 -20.84 4.16
N SER A 80 0.35 -21.83 3.85
CA SER A 80 0.02 -22.22 2.47
C SER A 80 -1.30 -21.62 1.96
N GLY A 81 -2.27 -21.38 2.86
CA GLY A 81 -3.58 -20.83 2.48
C GLY A 81 -3.65 -19.29 2.44
N ALA A 82 -2.87 -18.58 3.24
CA ALA A 82 -2.95 -17.11 3.35
C ALA A 82 -2.56 -16.38 2.06
N GLY A 83 -1.67 -16.97 1.26
CA GLY A 83 -1.27 -16.46 -0.05
C GLY A 83 -2.13 -16.97 -1.22
N ASP A 84 -3.15 -17.80 -0.98
CA ASP A 84 -3.92 -18.45 -2.05
C ASP A 84 -4.68 -17.43 -2.90
N ARG A 85 -4.72 -17.65 -4.22
CA ARG A 85 -5.44 -16.79 -5.16
C ARG A 85 -6.96 -16.96 -5.07
N ILE A 86 -7.43 -18.09 -4.55
CA ILE A 86 -8.84 -18.34 -4.29
C ILE A 86 -9.23 -17.66 -2.98
N ALA A 87 -10.07 -16.62 -3.09
CA ALA A 87 -10.48 -15.78 -1.96
C ALA A 87 -11.01 -16.58 -0.76
N GLN A 88 -11.85 -17.60 -0.97
CA GLN A 88 -12.40 -18.39 0.14
C GLN A 88 -11.34 -19.17 0.92
N VAL A 89 -10.26 -19.59 0.24
CA VAL A 89 -9.14 -20.29 0.88
C VAL A 89 -8.32 -19.29 1.72
N ALA A 90 -8.02 -18.12 1.16
CA ALA A 90 -7.36 -17.04 1.89
C ALA A 90 -8.16 -16.61 3.13
N LEU A 91 -9.47 -16.36 2.97
CA LEU A 91 -10.36 -15.99 4.07
C LEU A 91 -10.41 -17.08 5.17
N SER A 92 -10.47 -18.35 4.78
CA SER A 92 -10.42 -19.47 5.73
C SER A 92 -9.10 -19.52 6.48
N ALA A 93 -7.98 -19.27 5.80
CA ALA A 93 -6.65 -19.20 6.41
C ALA A 93 -6.52 -18.00 7.35
N PHE A 94 -7.09 -16.85 7.01
CA PHE A 94 -7.14 -15.68 7.89
C PHE A 94 -7.88 -15.99 9.20
N GLY A 95 -9.05 -16.63 9.09
CA GLY A 95 -9.81 -17.08 10.26
C GLY A 95 -9.10 -18.16 11.08
N LEU A 96 -8.17 -18.91 10.49
CA LEU A 96 -7.31 -19.84 11.23
C LEU A 96 -6.21 -19.08 11.99
N ILE A 97 -5.51 -18.14 11.35
CA ILE A 97 -4.48 -17.30 11.97
C ILE A 97 -5.04 -16.54 13.17
N ASP A 98 -6.22 -15.94 13.02
CA ASP A 98 -6.91 -15.20 14.07
C ASP A 98 -7.23 -16.08 15.30
N ARG A 99 -7.74 -17.29 15.06
CA ARG A 99 -7.98 -18.28 16.13
C ARG A 99 -6.68 -18.75 16.75
N MET A 100 -5.63 -19.00 15.96
CA MET A 100 -4.32 -19.42 16.48
C MET A 100 -3.77 -18.40 17.47
N VAL A 101 -3.92 -17.11 17.19
CA VAL A 101 -3.46 -16.06 18.10
C VAL A 101 -4.30 -15.97 19.36
N SER A 102 -5.61 -16.15 19.24
CA SER A 102 -6.55 -16.19 20.38
C SER A 102 -6.32 -17.40 21.30
N PHE A 103 -6.10 -18.59 20.75
CA PHE A 103 -5.84 -19.81 21.53
C PHE A 103 -4.39 -19.96 21.99
N GLY A 104 -3.47 -19.29 21.29
CA GLY A 104 -2.03 -19.27 21.58
C GLY A 104 -1.62 -18.30 22.69
N SER A 105 -2.53 -17.85 23.56
CA SER A 105 -2.19 -16.94 24.67
C SER A 105 -1.17 -17.51 25.67
N ARG A 106 -0.96 -18.83 25.66
CA ARG A 106 0.08 -19.53 26.44
C ARG A 106 1.43 -19.64 25.72
N VAL A 107 1.49 -19.28 24.44
CA VAL A 107 2.73 -19.30 23.64
C VAL A 107 3.48 -18.01 23.92
N ARG A 108 4.79 -18.10 24.13
CA ARG A 108 5.64 -16.92 24.31
C ARG A 108 5.57 -16.04 23.06
N ARG A 109 5.71 -14.73 23.26
CA ARG A 109 5.65 -13.75 22.16
C ARG A 109 6.62 -14.08 21.04
N ASP A 110 7.89 -14.37 21.35
CA ASP A 110 8.92 -14.64 20.33
C ASP A 110 8.58 -15.87 19.48
N ASP A 111 8.10 -16.93 20.12
CA ASP A 111 7.66 -18.14 19.43
C ASP A 111 6.46 -17.84 18.53
N MET A 112 5.47 -17.11 19.03
CA MET A 112 4.29 -16.74 18.25
C MET A 112 4.67 -15.88 17.04
N CYS A 113 5.48 -14.84 17.23
CA CYS A 113 5.99 -13.98 16.15
C CYS A 113 6.75 -14.80 15.09
N ARG A 114 7.59 -15.75 15.50
CA ARG A 114 8.30 -16.64 14.58
C ARG A 114 7.33 -17.54 13.79
N ILE A 115 6.31 -18.06 14.45
CA ILE A 115 5.30 -18.95 13.86
C ILE A 115 4.49 -18.20 12.78
N ILE A 116 4.01 -17.00 13.11
CA ILE A 116 3.09 -16.27 12.22
C ILE A 116 3.82 -15.39 11.21
N GLY A 117 5.12 -15.15 11.32
CA GLY A 117 5.85 -14.16 10.50
C GLY A 117 5.68 -14.36 8.98
N ASN A 118 5.73 -15.60 8.49
CA ASN A 118 5.46 -15.87 7.07
C ASN A 118 4.01 -15.55 6.68
N SER A 119 3.05 -15.98 7.50
CA SER A 119 1.62 -15.71 7.28
C SER A 119 1.29 -14.21 7.41
N MET A 120 2.01 -13.48 8.28
CA MET A 120 1.92 -12.03 8.44
C MET A 120 2.28 -11.32 7.14
N MET A 121 3.39 -11.71 6.51
CA MET A 121 3.77 -11.16 5.21
C MET A 121 2.74 -11.48 4.12
N GLN A 122 2.14 -12.67 4.13
CA GLN A 122 1.06 -13.01 3.20
C GLN A 122 -0.19 -12.17 3.42
N LEU A 123 -0.59 -11.93 4.68
CA LEU A 123 -1.69 -11.03 5.03
C LEU A 123 -1.43 -9.60 4.54
N VAL A 124 -0.23 -9.07 4.77
CA VAL A 124 0.15 -7.73 4.29
C VAL A 124 0.09 -7.66 2.77
N ASN A 125 0.56 -8.67 2.04
CA ASN A 125 0.46 -8.71 0.58
C ASN A 125 -1.00 -8.74 0.08
N LYS A 126 -1.92 -9.29 0.88
CA LYS A 126 -3.35 -9.35 0.57
C LYS A 126 -4.07 -8.01 0.72
N LEU A 127 -3.43 -7.00 1.31
CA LEU A 127 -3.94 -5.62 1.31
C LEU A 127 -3.99 -5.01 -0.10
N GLY A 128 -3.22 -5.53 -1.05
CA GLY A 128 -3.25 -5.10 -2.46
C GLY A 128 -4.19 -5.92 -3.36
N GLU A 129 -4.98 -6.86 -2.81
CA GLU A 129 -5.82 -7.78 -3.59
C GLU A 129 -6.97 -7.05 -4.30
N SER A 130 -7.43 -7.52 -5.46
CA SER A 130 -8.51 -6.82 -6.18
C SER A 130 -9.88 -6.95 -5.51
N GLN A 131 -10.12 -8.04 -4.78
CA GLN A 131 -11.38 -8.28 -4.09
C GLN A 131 -11.44 -7.56 -2.74
N ALA A 132 -12.37 -6.60 -2.61
CA ALA A 132 -12.53 -5.78 -1.39
C ALA A 132 -12.69 -6.63 -0.13
N LYS A 133 -13.57 -7.64 -0.16
CA LYS A 133 -13.78 -8.56 0.97
C LYS A 133 -12.50 -9.21 1.50
N VAL A 134 -11.55 -9.56 0.61
CA VAL A 134 -10.27 -10.17 1.03
C VAL A 134 -9.34 -9.12 1.63
N ARG A 135 -9.27 -7.92 1.03
CA ARG A 135 -8.49 -6.81 1.57
C ARG A 135 -8.98 -6.38 2.95
N ASP A 136 -10.29 -6.20 3.08
CA ASP A 136 -10.94 -5.71 4.30
C ASP A 136 -10.76 -6.71 5.44
N GLU A 137 -10.93 -8.00 5.16
CA GLU A 137 -10.68 -9.05 6.17
C GLU A 137 -9.18 -9.14 6.53
N ALA A 138 -8.27 -9.03 5.55
CA ALA A 138 -6.83 -9.01 5.84
C ALA A 138 -6.47 -7.82 6.76
N ALA A 139 -6.97 -6.63 6.48
CA ALA A 139 -6.80 -5.45 7.32
C ALA A 139 -7.41 -5.66 8.73
N ALA A 140 -8.59 -6.26 8.82
CA ALA A 140 -9.23 -6.56 10.09
C ALA A 140 -8.44 -7.56 10.94
N VAL A 141 -7.88 -8.60 10.32
CA VAL A 141 -7.03 -9.60 11.00
C VAL A 141 -5.75 -8.94 11.49
N LEU A 142 -5.09 -8.10 10.68
CA LEU A 142 -3.89 -7.36 11.11
C LEU A 142 -4.17 -6.48 12.33
N GLY A 143 -5.33 -5.81 12.39
CA GLY A 143 -5.77 -5.06 13.57
C GLY A 143 -5.92 -5.96 14.80
N ARG A 144 -6.58 -7.12 14.67
CA ARG A 144 -6.72 -8.08 15.78
C ARG A 144 -5.37 -8.64 16.26
N LEU A 145 -4.44 -8.88 15.34
CA LEU A 145 -3.07 -9.28 15.64
C LEU A 145 -2.31 -8.18 16.39
N ALA A 146 -2.54 -6.90 16.06
CA ALA A 146 -1.93 -5.78 16.77
C ALA A 146 -2.42 -5.68 18.23
N THR A 147 -3.70 -5.96 18.48
CA THR A 147 -4.28 -5.99 19.84
C THR A 147 -3.81 -7.18 20.67
N ALA A 148 -3.34 -8.26 20.04
CA ALA A 148 -2.97 -9.49 20.73
C ALA A 148 -1.65 -9.35 21.51
N LYS A 149 -1.68 -9.64 22.82
CA LYS A 149 -0.51 -9.49 23.73
C LYS A 149 0.71 -10.32 23.33
N ASN A 150 0.49 -11.46 22.69
CA ASN A 150 1.54 -12.38 22.21
C ASN A 150 2.07 -12.03 20.81
N VAL A 151 1.62 -10.93 20.20
CA VAL A 151 2.09 -10.44 18.89
C VAL A 151 2.43 -8.95 18.99
N GLY A 152 1.41 -8.11 19.16
CA GLY A 152 1.51 -6.68 19.41
C GLY A 152 1.68 -5.82 18.17
N VAL A 153 1.32 -4.54 18.31
CA VAL A 153 1.36 -3.53 17.23
C VAL A 153 2.76 -3.38 16.61
N ALA A 154 3.83 -3.37 17.42
CA ALA A 154 5.19 -3.25 16.91
C ALA A 154 5.57 -4.35 15.89
N PHE A 155 5.13 -5.59 16.11
CA PHE A 155 5.41 -6.70 15.20
C PHE A 155 4.57 -6.62 13.91
N VAL A 156 3.33 -6.14 14.00
CA VAL A 156 2.49 -5.90 12.82
C VAL A 156 3.09 -4.76 11.98
N THR A 157 3.46 -3.67 12.63
CA THR A 157 4.07 -2.51 11.98
C THR A 157 5.37 -2.87 11.29
N SER A 158 6.25 -3.66 11.91
CA SER A 158 7.51 -4.10 11.28
C SER A 158 7.32 -4.85 9.96
N HIS A 159 6.16 -5.49 9.76
CA HIS A 159 5.81 -6.14 8.50
C HIS A 159 5.13 -5.18 7.51
N LEU A 160 4.37 -4.20 8.00
CA LEU A 160 3.75 -3.15 7.18
C LEU A 160 4.80 -2.20 6.60
N THR A 161 5.79 -1.79 7.40
CA THR A 161 6.85 -0.85 7.03
C THR A 161 8.07 -1.55 6.43
N LYS A 162 8.05 -2.88 6.28
CA LYS A 162 9.16 -3.65 5.73
C LYS A 162 9.58 -3.12 4.36
N ARG A 163 10.82 -2.64 4.27
CA ARG A 163 11.44 -2.16 3.03
C ARG A 163 11.41 -3.23 1.95
N ALA A 164 10.99 -2.83 0.75
CA ALA A 164 10.99 -3.68 -0.43
C ALA A 164 12.08 -3.22 -1.39
N LYS A 165 12.79 -4.17 -2.02
CA LYS A 165 13.82 -3.87 -3.04
C LYS A 165 13.23 -3.28 -4.33
N LYS A 166 11.91 -3.40 -4.52
CA LYS A 166 11.17 -2.88 -5.67
C LYS A 166 10.05 -1.97 -5.15
N PRO A 167 9.68 -0.92 -5.90
CA PRO A 167 8.53 -0.09 -5.55
C PRO A 167 7.28 -0.94 -5.32
N LEU A 168 6.53 -0.60 -4.27
CA LEU A 168 5.28 -1.27 -3.95
C LEU A 168 4.21 -0.88 -4.97
N GLY A 169 3.40 -1.85 -5.41
CA GLY A 169 2.27 -1.56 -6.30
C GLY A 169 1.25 -0.65 -5.61
N LEU A 170 0.62 0.25 -6.38
CA LEU A 170 -0.27 1.31 -5.89
C LEU A 170 -1.28 0.83 -4.82
N LYS A 171 -2.06 -0.21 -5.14
CA LYS A 171 -3.08 -0.78 -4.23
C LYS A 171 -2.50 -1.36 -2.94
N LEU A 172 -1.31 -1.98 -3.04
CA LEU A 172 -0.65 -2.57 -1.87
C LEU A 172 -0.10 -1.48 -0.95
N LEU A 173 0.49 -0.43 -1.51
CA LEU A 173 0.98 0.72 -0.75
C LEU A 173 -0.19 1.43 -0.05
N GLN A 174 -1.26 1.73 -0.79
CA GLN A 174 -2.50 2.30 -0.23
C GLN A 174 -3.06 1.44 0.92
N GLY A 175 -3.16 0.12 0.72
CA GLY A 175 -3.65 -0.79 1.75
C GLY A 175 -2.78 -0.78 3.02
N ARG A 176 -1.45 -0.71 2.90
CA ARG A 176 -0.54 -0.57 4.06
C ARG A 176 -0.77 0.75 4.80
N LEU A 177 -0.89 1.87 4.08
CA LEU A 177 -1.13 3.19 4.68
C LEU A 177 -2.46 3.24 5.44
N LEU A 178 -3.53 2.68 4.89
CA LEU A 178 -4.84 2.64 5.56
C LEU A 178 -4.78 1.83 6.87
N VAL A 179 -4.06 0.71 6.89
CA VAL A 179 -3.86 -0.06 8.13
C VAL A 179 -3.01 0.72 9.12
N LEU A 180 -1.91 1.36 8.69
CA LEU A 180 -1.08 2.20 9.56
C LEU A 180 -1.88 3.36 10.18
N LYS A 181 -2.69 4.07 9.39
CA LYS A 181 -3.59 5.12 9.87
C LYS A 181 -4.52 4.59 10.96
N ARG A 182 -5.13 3.42 10.74
CA ARG A 182 -6.00 2.78 11.73
C ARG A 182 -5.24 2.43 13.01
N LEU A 183 -4.04 1.85 12.91
CA LEU A 183 -3.23 1.51 14.08
C LEU A 183 -2.87 2.75 14.91
N LEU A 184 -2.56 3.89 14.27
CA LEU A 184 -2.29 5.15 14.97
C LEU A 184 -3.49 5.68 15.76
N THR A 185 -4.72 5.37 15.35
CA THR A 185 -5.92 5.75 16.12
C THR A 185 -6.23 4.81 17.29
N GLU A 186 -5.71 3.58 17.26
CA GLU A 186 -6.04 2.53 18.24
C GLU A 186 -4.91 2.30 19.27
N PHE A 187 -3.67 2.67 18.96
CA PHE A 187 -2.49 2.36 19.77
C PHE A 187 -1.59 3.57 20.01
N GLU A 188 -0.96 3.59 21.18
CA GLU A 188 0.10 4.54 21.51
C GLU A 188 1.41 4.18 20.78
N LEU A 189 2.18 5.21 20.43
CA LEU A 189 3.50 5.04 19.83
C LEU A 189 4.46 4.35 20.81
N LEU A 190 5.27 3.44 20.28
CA LEU A 190 6.23 2.68 21.04
C LEU A 190 7.65 3.12 20.65
N PRO A 191 8.37 3.82 21.54
CA PRO A 191 9.77 4.18 21.33
C PRO A 191 10.62 2.94 21.01
N ASP A 192 11.68 3.12 20.22
CA ASP A 192 12.63 2.06 19.84
C ASP A 192 12.03 0.88 19.04
N THR A 193 10.84 1.06 18.46
CA THR A 193 10.22 0.08 17.56
C THR A 193 9.88 0.67 16.20
N ASP A 194 9.48 -0.17 15.24
CA ASP A 194 8.98 0.29 13.93
C ASP A 194 7.65 1.07 14.05
N PHE A 195 6.92 0.95 15.16
CA PHE A 195 5.73 1.76 15.46
C PHE A 195 6.11 2.99 16.28
N SER A 196 7.01 3.78 15.73
CA SER A 196 7.50 5.06 16.24
C SER A 196 7.40 6.13 15.16
N VAL A 197 7.57 7.41 15.54
CA VAL A 197 7.63 8.53 14.58
C VAL A 197 8.70 8.27 13.53
N SER A 198 9.92 7.94 13.97
CA SER A 198 11.05 7.60 13.10
C SER A 198 10.73 6.44 12.14
N GLY A 199 10.21 5.33 12.66
CA GLY A 199 9.92 4.14 11.85
C GLY A 199 8.84 4.39 10.78
N ILE A 200 7.77 5.10 11.15
CA ILE A 200 6.65 5.40 10.24
C ILE A 200 7.06 6.48 9.22
N MET A 201 7.70 7.58 9.66
CA MET A 201 8.12 8.66 8.76
C MET A 201 9.18 8.18 7.78
N SER A 202 10.16 7.38 8.22
CA SER A 202 11.16 6.79 7.32
C SER A 202 10.50 5.92 6.24
N PHE A 203 9.47 5.15 6.60
CA PHE A 203 8.73 4.35 5.63
C PHE A 203 7.97 5.20 4.60
N LEU A 204 7.36 6.30 5.03
CA LEU A 204 6.68 7.23 4.12
C LEU A 204 7.67 7.88 3.14
N GLU A 205 8.86 8.27 3.61
CA GLU A 205 9.92 8.83 2.79
C GLU A 205 10.49 7.80 1.81
N ASP A 206 10.84 6.60 2.29
CA ASP A 206 11.37 5.51 1.45
C ASP A 206 10.42 5.11 0.31
N CYS A 207 9.11 5.19 0.55
CA CYS A 207 8.08 4.87 -0.44
C CYS A 207 7.62 6.10 -1.25
N ASN A 208 8.26 7.26 -1.05
CA ASN A 208 7.88 8.54 -1.63
C ASN A 208 6.37 8.85 -1.49
N CYS A 209 5.80 8.58 -0.32
CA CYS A 209 4.35 8.70 -0.10
C CYS A 209 3.89 10.16 -0.05
N LEU A 210 4.73 11.04 0.52
CA LEU A 210 4.41 12.46 0.73
C LEU A 210 4.30 13.24 -0.59
N ALA A 211 5.07 12.86 -1.61
CA ALA A 211 5.07 13.46 -2.94
C ALA A 211 4.70 12.46 -4.05
N HIS A 212 3.97 11.40 -3.71
CA HIS A 212 3.60 10.35 -4.66
C HIS A 212 2.70 10.90 -5.79
N GLN A 213 2.78 10.35 -7.02
CA GLN A 213 1.93 10.80 -8.15
C GLN A 213 0.42 10.64 -7.89
N SER A 214 0.04 9.58 -7.16
CA SER A 214 -1.36 9.32 -6.81
C SER A 214 -1.80 10.17 -5.62
N ARG A 215 -2.87 10.94 -5.81
CA ARG A 215 -3.53 11.72 -4.76
C ARG A 215 -3.93 10.86 -3.57
N GLU A 216 -4.49 9.67 -3.81
CA GLU A 216 -4.94 8.78 -2.73
C GLU A 216 -3.81 8.37 -1.75
N ILE A 217 -2.57 8.28 -2.26
CA ILE A 217 -1.41 7.97 -1.44
C ILE A 217 -0.92 9.20 -0.68
N ARG A 218 -0.90 10.38 -1.34
CA ARG A 218 -0.52 11.64 -0.69
C ARG A 218 -1.50 12.00 0.43
N ASP A 219 -2.80 11.89 0.17
CA ASP A 219 -3.85 12.18 1.15
C ASP A 219 -3.71 11.25 2.37
N ALA A 220 -3.51 9.95 2.15
CA ALA A 220 -3.29 9.00 3.24
C ALA A 220 -1.98 9.25 4.02
N ALA A 221 -0.91 9.66 3.34
CA ALA A 221 0.36 10.02 3.98
C ALA A 221 0.22 11.31 4.80
N LYS A 222 -0.52 12.30 4.29
CA LYS A 222 -0.84 13.54 4.98
C LYS A 222 -1.62 13.27 6.26
N ASP A 223 -2.67 12.45 6.19
CA ASP A 223 -3.46 12.04 7.35
C ASP A 223 -2.61 11.36 8.44
N ILE A 224 -1.70 10.46 8.05
CA ILE A 224 -0.78 9.80 8.98
C ILE A 224 0.16 10.82 9.63
N THR A 225 0.72 11.71 8.83
CA THR A 225 1.67 12.73 9.30
C THR A 225 1.00 13.71 10.27
N VAL A 226 -0.21 14.18 9.96
CA VAL A 226 -1.03 15.02 10.86
C VAL A 226 -1.38 14.27 12.14
N SER A 227 -1.73 12.98 12.05
CA SER A 227 -2.00 12.15 13.23
C SER A 227 -0.76 12.03 14.13
N LEU A 228 0.44 11.88 13.56
CA LEU A 228 1.68 11.86 14.30
C LEU A 228 1.98 13.22 14.93
N TYR A 229 1.77 14.32 14.20
CA TYR A 229 1.96 15.68 14.70
C TYR A 229 1.06 15.96 15.93
N LEU A 230 -0.20 15.51 15.92
CA LEU A 230 -1.08 15.63 17.09
C LEU A 230 -0.60 14.84 18.31
N ILE A 231 0.26 13.82 18.13
CA ILE A 231 0.80 12.99 19.21
C ILE A 231 2.11 13.56 19.75
N VAL A 232 3.05 13.98 18.89
CA VAL A 232 4.42 14.37 19.27
C VAL A 232 4.79 15.83 18.98
N GLY A 233 3.96 16.56 18.24
CA GLY A 233 4.20 17.94 17.84
C GLY A 233 5.28 18.10 16.77
N ALA A 234 6.07 19.17 16.90
CA ALA A 234 7.06 19.62 15.92
C ALA A 234 8.18 18.62 15.58
N GLU A 235 8.33 17.51 16.31
CA GLU A 235 9.29 16.44 15.97
C GLU A 235 9.09 15.90 14.54
N VAL A 236 7.83 15.87 14.07
CA VAL A 236 7.47 15.36 12.73
C VAL A 236 7.98 16.28 11.61
N GLU A 237 8.06 17.59 11.84
CA GLU A 237 8.46 18.57 10.82
C GLU A 237 9.89 18.33 10.30
N GLY A 238 10.75 17.73 11.13
CA GLY A 238 12.10 17.36 10.75
C GLY A 238 12.17 16.48 9.50
N TYR A 239 11.15 15.67 9.26
CA TYR A 239 11.04 14.72 8.15
C TYR A 239 10.42 15.33 6.88
N LEU A 240 9.88 16.55 6.94
CA LEU A 240 9.18 17.19 5.82
C LEU A 240 10.07 18.13 5.00
N LYS A 241 11.32 18.34 5.41
CA LYS A 241 12.27 19.28 4.81
C LYS A 241 12.60 19.00 3.33
N SER A 242 12.37 17.77 2.86
CA SER A 242 12.59 17.37 1.47
C SER A 242 11.45 17.77 0.53
N LEU A 243 10.32 18.26 1.05
CA LEU A 243 9.17 18.67 0.26
C LEU A 243 9.34 20.08 -0.33
N ARG A 244 8.69 20.32 -1.47
CA ARG A 244 8.67 21.66 -2.10
C ARG A 244 7.96 22.68 -1.20
N PRO A 245 8.30 23.98 -1.27
CA PRO A 245 7.71 25.01 -0.42
C PRO A 245 6.17 24.98 -0.36
N LYS A 246 5.50 24.93 -1.52
CA LYS A 246 4.04 24.83 -1.60
C LYS A 246 3.46 23.57 -0.93
N GLN A 247 4.17 22.46 -1.02
CA GLN A 247 3.76 21.22 -0.33
C GLN A 247 3.97 21.35 1.18
N LEU A 248 5.05 22.00 1.62
CA LEU A 248 5.33 22.18 3.04
C LEU A 248 4.29 23.11 3.69
N GLU A 249 3.93 24.20 3.02
CA GLU A 249 2.83 25.09 3.42
C GLU A 249 1.52 24.33 3.57
N GLU A 250 1.18 23.46 2.61
CA GLU A 250 0.01 22.59 2.68
C GLU A 250 -0.02 21.66 3.91
N TYR A 251 1.13 21.23 4.44
CA TYR A 251 1.22 20.44 5.68
C TYR A 251 1.13 21.34 6.91
N GLN A 252 1.75 22.51 6.90
CA GLN A 252 1.66 23.49 7.98
C GLN A 252 0.22 23.92 8.22
N SER A 253 -0.52 24.28 7.16
CA SER A 253 -1.95 24.61 7.30
C SER A 253 -2.77 23.43 7.81
N ALA A 254 -2.42 22.20 7.42
CA ALA A 254 -3.10 21.00 7.92
C ALA A 254 -2.82 20.74 9.41
N PHE A 255 -1.62 21.05 9.89
CA PHE A 255 -1.29 20.98 11.32
C PHE A 255 -2.06 22.01 12.14
N GLU A 256 -2.07 23.27 11.70
CA GLU A 256 -2.81 24.35 12.36
C GLU A 256 -4.32 24.07 12.41
N ALA A 257 -4.89 23.58 11.31
CA ALA A 257 -6.29 23.18 11.26
C ALA A 257 -6.58 22.04 12.25
N ALA A 258 -5.73 21.01 12.28
CA ALA A 258 -5.89 19.86 13.18
C ALA A 258 -5.76 20.26 14.67
N GLU A 259 -4.83 21.17 15.00
CA GLU A 259 -4.70 21.71 16.36
C GLU A 259 -5.95 22.52 16.76
N THR A 260 -6.46 23.34 15.85
CA THR A 260 -7.67 24.14 16.06
C THR A 260 -8.89 23.24 16.29
N GLU A 261 -9.07 22.20 15.48
CA GLU A 261 -10.13 21.20 15.64
C GLU A 261 -10.00 20.45 16.97
N ALA A 262 -8.79 20.03 17.35
CA ALA A 262 -8.54 19.37 18.63
C ALA A 262 -8.82 20.29 19.83
N ALA A 263 -8.46 21.57 19.72
CA ALA A 263 -8.74 22.58 20.74
C ALA A 263 -10.25 22.87 20.87
N ALA A 264 -10.97 22.93 19.75
CA ALA A 264 -12.43 23.10 19.72
C ALA A 264 -13.15 21.91 20.37
N ALA A 265 -12.72 20.67 20.07
CA ALA A 265 -13.27 19.46 20.67
C ALA A 265 -13.12 19.43 22.20
N ARG A 266 -11.99 19.94 22.74
CA ARG A 266 -11.76 20.06 24.19
C ARG A 266 -12.68 21.09 24.86
N ARG A 267 -13.06 22.16 24.15
CA ARG A 267 -13.98 23.20 24.67
C ARG A 267 -15.46 22.77 24.60
N GLY A 268 -15.84 21.92 23.65
CA GLY A 268 -17.21 21.42 23.49
C GLY A 268 -17.62 20.24 24.41
N GLY A 269 -16.68 19.64 25.14
CA GLY A 269 -16.91 18.43 25.96
C GLY A 269 -17.38 18.65 27.41
N GLY A 270 -17.70 19.87 27.81
CA GLY A 270 -18.09 20.22 29.18
C GLY A 270 -19.61 20.17 29.43
N GLY A 271 -20.19 18.98 29.59
CA GLY A 271 -21.61 18.87 29.99
C GLY A 271 -22.16 17.45 30.21
N GLY A 272 -22.02 16.92 31.43
CA GLY A 272 -23.03 16.05 32.05
C GLY A 272 -22.78 14.53 32.11
N GLY A 273 -22.48 14.05 33.33
CA GLY A 273 -23.17 12.93 34.00
C GLY A 273 -23.12 11.52 33.39
N GLY A 274 -22.37 10.62 34.02
CA GLY A 274 -22.21 9.24 33.56
C GLY A 274 -23.42 8.32 33.74
N VAL A 275 -23.50 7.29 32.90
CA VAL A 275 -23.95 5.93 33.23
C VAL A 275 -23.21 4.96 32.30
N SER A 276 -22.73 3.84 32.85
CA SER A 276 -22.23 2.67 32.11
C SER A 276 -23.23 2.19 31.07
N ALA A 277 -22.80 2.01 29.83
CA ALA A 277 -23.43 1.06 28.92
C ALA A 277 -22.48 0.67 27.78
N ASN A 278 -22.02 -0.57 27.88
CA ASN A 278 -21.49 -1.38 26.78
C ASN A 278 -22.29 -1.15 25.49
N LYS A 279 -21.68 -0.60 24.44
CA LYS A 279 -22.29 -0.52 23.10
C LYS A 279 -21.29 -0.92 22.02
N ASN A 280 -21.27 -2.21 21.80
CA ASN A 280 -20.97 -2.84 20.53
C ASN A 280 -21.96 -2.28 19.48
N VAL A 281 -21.49 -1.49 18.52
CA VAL A 281 -22.32 -1.06 17.36
C VAL A 281 -21.51 -1.24 16.09
N VAL A 282 -21.85 -2.33 15.40
CA VAL A 282 -21.66 -2.54 13.98
C VAL A 282 -22.27 -1.36 13.23
N ARG A 283 -21.45 -0.56 12.53
CA ARG A 283 -21.95 0.36 11.51
C ARG A 283 -21.67 -0.21 10.12
N ARG A 284 -22.79 -0.59 9.51
CA ARG A 284 -23.01 -1.08 8.15
C ARG A 284 -22.55 -0.02 7.15
N VAL A 285 -21.67 -0.43 6.23
CA VAL A 285 -21.21 0.37 5.10
C VAL A 285 -22.35 0.43 4.07
N GLU A 286 -22.84 1.62 3.77
CA GLU A 286 -23.67 1.89 2.60
C GLU A 286 -22.82 2.57 1.51
N SER A 287 -23.02 2.09 0.28
CA SER A 287 -22.30 2.46 -0.94
C SER A 287 -22.58 3.91 -1.39
N PRO A 288 -21.64 4.59 -2.07
CA PRO A 288 -21.92 5.92 -2.62
C PRO A 288 -22.57 5.84 -4.02
N GLN A 289 -23.69 6.55 -4.18
CA GLN A 289 -24.23 6.93 -5.49
C GLN A 289 -23.58 8.23 -5.98
N LYS A 290 -23.32 8.25 -7.30
CA LYS A 290 -22.99 9.41 -8.15
C LYS A 290 -23.81 10.66 -7.82
N VAL A 291 -23.17 11.82 -7.69
CA VAL A 291 -23.71 13.11 -8.15
C VAL A 291 -22.57 13.98 -8.68
N GLN A 292 -22.82 14.61 -9.83
CA GLN A 292 -21.96 15.57 -10.51
C GLN A 292 -22.08 16.97 -9.90
N ALA A 293 -21.04 17.76 -10.17
CA ALA A 293 -21.08 19.19 -10.53
C ALA A 293 -20.72 20.23 -9.45
N GLN A 294 -19.87 21.14 -9.95
CA GLN A 294 -19.81 22.59 -9.72
C GLN A 294 -18.89 23.15 -8.64
N PHE A 295 -17.79 23.70 -9.16
CA PHE A 295 -17.04 24.85 -8.68
C PHE A 295 -17.95 26.01 -8.25
N ASN A 296 -17.52 26.73 -7.22
CA ASN A 296 -17.49 28.19 -7.21
C ASN A 296 -16.38 28.63 -6.25
N GLY A 297 -15.43 29.40 -6.78
CA GLY A 297 -14.46 30.14 -5.97
C GLY A 297 -15.06 31.48 -5.56
N GLU A 298 -14.60 31.98 -4.41
CA GLU A 298 -14.68 33.40 -4.05
C GLU A 298 -13.34 33.78 -3.44
N GLN A 299 -12.88 34.95 -3.86
CA GLN A 299 -11.56 35.55 -3.74
C GLN A 299 -11.79 36.96 -3.21
N GLU A 300 -11.12 37.36 -2.13
CA GLU A 300 -10.91 38.75 -1.69
C GLU A 300 -9.67 38.71 -0.77
N ASP A 301 -8.78 39.69 -0.62
CA ASP A 301 -8.18 40.81 -1.36
C ASP A 301 -7.15 41.42 -0.37
N ASP A 302 -6.27 42.31 -0.83
CA ASP A 302 -5.23 43.12 -0.15
C ASP A 302 -3.87 42.40 0.09
N GLY A 303 -2.72 42.72 -0.54
CA GLY A 303 -2.12 44.02 -0.92
C GLY A 303 -1.27 44.56 0.25
N ASP A 304 0.04 44.85 0.22
CA ASP A 304 1.07 45.07 -0.81
C ASP A 304 2.49 45.15 -0.13
N SER A 305 3.56 45.24 -0.93
CA SER A 305 5.00 45.60 -0.72
C SER A 305 5.99 44.44 -0.47
N GLU A 306 7.09 44.22 -1.21
CA GLU A 306 7.82 44.98 -2.24
C GLU A 306 8.70 44.00 -3.08
N ASP A 307 8.51 44.02 -4.40
CA ASP A 307 9.43 43.81 -5.55
C ASP A 307 10.71 42.94 -5.45
N GLU A 308 10.67 41.75 -6.06
CA GLU A 308 11.80 41.17 -6.85
C GLU A 308 11.25 40.58 -8.17
N GLU A 309 11.46 41.31 -9.27
CA GLU A 309 11.32 40.95 -10.70
C GLU A 309 10.17 39.99 -11.10
N SER A 310 8.99 40.55 -11.35
CA SER A 310 7.85 39.86 -11.97
C SER A 310 8.18 39.41 -13.40
N VAL A 311 8.38 38.11 -13.60
CA VAL A 311 8.20 37.47 -14.91
C VAL A 311 6.78 37.76 -15.39
N ASP A 312 6.65 38.43 -16.55
CA ASP A 312 5.37 38.86 -17.11
C ASP A 312 4.31 37.75 -17.04
N GLU A 313 3.23 38.01 -16.31
CA GLU A 313 2.17 37.05 -15.94
C GLU A 313 1.49 36.36 -17.14
N TYR A 314 1.69 36.89 -18.35
CA TYR A 314 1.11 36.44 -19.60
C TYR A 314 2.11 35.78 -20.57
N THR A 315 3.35 35.52 -20.14
CA THR A 315 4.42 35.03 -21.02
C THR A 315 4.81 33.60 -20.69
N CYS A 316 4.78 32.71 -21.69
CA CYS A 316 5.27 31.35 -21.55
C CYS A 316 6.80 31.34 -21.34
N PRO A 317 7.33 30.81 -20.22
CA PRO A 317 8.77 30.84 -19.90
C PRO A 317 9.65 30.04 -20.87
N PHE A 318 9.06 29.06 -21.57
CA PHE A 318 9.81 28.15 -22.44
C PHE A 318 9.86 28.62 -23.89
N CYS A 319 8.73 29.13 -24.43
CA CYS A 319 8.65 29.55 -25.83
C CYS A 319 8.54 31.05 -26.04
N GLY A 320 8.38 31.84 -24.97
CA GLY A 320 8.31 33.30 -25.02
C GLY A 320 7.06 33.85 -25.69
N VAL A 321 6.04 33.01 -25.97
CA VAL A 321 4.75 33.48 -26.48
C VAL A 321 4.05 34.24 -25.36
N VAL A 322 3.56 35.44 -25.70
CA VAL A 322 2.72 36.25 -24.82
C VAL A 322 1.27 36.08 -25.28
N ASP A 323 0.39 35.69 -24.37
CA ASP A 323 -1.06 35.61 -24.61
C ASP A 323 -1.79 36.10 -23.37
N GLU A 324 -2.67 37.08 -23.54
CA GLU A 324 -3.48 37.67 -22.46
C GLU A 324 -4.36 36.62 -21.75
N LYS A 325 -4.56 35.45 -22.36
CA LYS A 325 -5.29 34.32 -21.79
C LYS A 325 -4.41 33.34 -21.00
N PHE A 326 -3.10 33.55 -20.92
CA PHE A 326 -2.23 32.73 -20.08
C PHE A 326 -2.43 33.06 -18.60
N ASP A 327 -3.59 32.68 -18.06
CA ASP A 327 -3.77 32.49 -16.63
C ASP A 327 -3.11 31.17 -16.18
N SER A 328 -3.02 30.96 -14.85
CA SER A 328 -2.37 29.76 -14.26
C SER A 328 -2.89 28.43 -14.83
N ASP A 329 -4.14 28.36 -15.29
CA ASP A 329 -4.76 27.13 -15.79
C ASP A 329 -4.55 26.98 -17.32
N TYR A 330 -4.63 28.08 -18.07
CA TYR A 330 -4.42 28.09 -19.52
C TYR A 330 -2.95 27.91 -19.90
N LEU A 331 -2.02 28.31 -19.02
CA LEU A 331 -0.59 28.12 -19.20
C LEU A 331 -0.20 26.64 -19.13
N ASP A 332 -0.83 25.86 -18.24
CA ASP A 332 -0.67 24.40 -18.17
C ASP A 332 -1.22 23.72 -19.43
N GLN A 333 -2.36 24.18 -19.96
CA GLN A 333 -2.88 23.68 -21.22
C GLN A 333 -1.95 24.03 -22.40
N HIS A 334 -1.32 25.19 -22.39
CA HIS A 334 -0.31 25.56 -23.37
C HIS A 334 0.91 24.63 -23.29
N PHE A 335 1.45 24.35 -22.09
CA PHE A 335 2.60 23.45 -21.92
C PHE A 335 2.36 22.07 -22.53
N TRP A 336 1.15 21.54 -22.36
CA TRP A 336 0.78 20.20 -22.84
C TRP A 336 0.38 20.15 -24.32
N ALA A 337 -0.38 21.13 -24.81
CA ALA A 337 -1.08 21.02 -26.09
C ALA A 337 -0.49 21.86 -27.23
N SER A 338 0.22 22.96 -26.93
CA SER A 338 0.58 23.95 -27.95
C SER A 338 1.96 24.60 -27.81
N CYS A 339 2.68 24.37 -26.72
CA CYS A 339 4.02 24.93 -26.50
C CYS A 339 5.05 24.36 -27.47
N LYS A 340 5.63 25.24 -28.30
CA LYS A 340 6.58 24.84 -29.36
C LYS A 340 7.95 24.41 -28.84
N MET A 341 8.23 24.67 -27.56
CA MET A 341 9.52 24.36 -26.93
C MET A 341 9.44 23.14 -26.01
N LEU A 342 8.24 22.59 -25.81
CA LEU A 342 8.00 21.40 -25.01
C LEU A 342 7.45 20.27 -25.90
N THR A 343 7.75 19.03 -25.55
CA THR A 343 7.26 17.85 -26.26
C THR A 343 7.01 16.70 -25.29
N PRO A 344 5.90 15.96 -25.44
CA PRO A 344 5.65 14.78 -24.63
C PRO A 344 6.58 13.64 -25.07
N CYS A 345 7.39 13.14 -24.14
CA CYS A 345 8.22 11.96 -24.33
C CYS A 345 7.34 10.76 -24.70
N LYS A 346 7.62 10.12 -25.84
CA LYS A 346 6.82 8.99 -26.35
C LYS A 346 6.91 7.73 -25.49
N MET A 347 7.89 7.66 -24.58
CA MET A 347 8.14 6.50 -23.72
C MET A 347 7.48 6.63 -22.35
N CYS A 348 7.54 7.79 -21.70
CA CYS A 348 7.00 7.99 -20.35
C CYS A 348 5.81 8.97 -20.29
N GLY A 349 5.52 9.71 -21.36
CA GLY A 349 4.44 10.68 -21.43
C GLY A 349 4.71 12.01 -20.71
N GLN A 350 5.89 12.18 -20.09
CA GLN A 350 6.29 13.44 -19.45
C GLN A 350 6.50 14.53 -20.52
N VAL A 351 6.01 15.74 -20.26
CA VAL A 351 6.28 16.93 -21.07
C VAL A 351 7.63 17.48 -20.69
N ILE A 352 8.53 17.60 -21.66
CA ILE A 352 9.93 17.93 -21.47
C ILE A 352 10.34 18.96 -22.52
N GLU A 353 11.30 19.82 -22.19
CA GLU A 353 11.91 20.69 -23.19
C GLU A 353 12.53 19.89 -24.34
N ILE A 354 12.33 20.38 -25.56
CA ILE A 354 12.85 19.70 -26.75
C ILE A 354 14.39 19.60 -26.70
N SER A 355 15.06 20.59 -26.11
CA SER A 355 16.51 20.64 -25.91
C SER A 355 17.03 19.51 -25.01
N THR A 356 16.28 19.16 -23.96
CA THR A 356 16.70 18.18 -22.94
C THR A 356 16.13 16.78 -23.17
N LEU A 357 15.31 16.59 -24.21
CA LEU A 357 14.69 15.29 -24.51
C LEU A 357 15.72 14.17 -24.68
N ASN A 358 16.87 14.43 -25.31
CA ASN A 358 17.92 13.43 -25.48
C ASN A 358 18.56 13.01 -24.16
N GLU A 359 18.83 13.97 -23.28
CA GLU A 359 19.36 13.70 -21.94
C GLU A 359 18.36 12.90 -21.12
N HIS A 360 17.10 13.35 -21.11
CA HIS A 360 16.02 12.61 -20.48
C HIS A 360 15.96 11.15 -20.96
N LEU A 361 15.95 10.90 -22.28
CA LEU A 361 15.88 9.53 -22.81
C LEU A 361 17.09 8.67 -22.42
N LEU A 362 18.26 9.26 -22.20
CA LEU A 362 19.50 8.54 -21.90
C LEU A 362 19.70 8.29 -20.39
N THR A 363 19.35 9.23 -19.52
CA THR A 363 19.69 9.17 -18.08
C THR A 363 18.48 9.13 -17.16
N GLU A 364 17.34 9.70 -17.55
CA GLU A 364 16.20 9.93 -16.65
C GLU A 364 14.95 9.11 -17.01
N CYS A 365 14.81 8.67 -18.26
CA CYS A 365 13.60 8.04 -18.76
C CYS A 365 13.48 6.60 -18.26
N TYR A 366 12.72 6.42 -17.20
CA TYR A 366 12.48 5.15 -16.52
C TYR A 366 12.07 4.00 -17.46
N ASN A 367 11.30 4.30 -18.51
CA ASN A 367 10.81 3.31 -19.47
C ASN A 367 11.84 2.91 -20.55
N VAL A 368 12.88 3.71 -20.82
CA VAL A 368 13.99 3.34 -21.72
C VAL A 368 14.95 2.37 -21.03
N GLN A 369 15.15 2.50 -19.72
CA GLN A 369 16.05 1.62 -18.95
C GLN A 369 15.45 0.22 -18.68
N HIS A 370 14.12 0.05 -18.82
CA HIS A 370 13.42 -1.21 -18.56
C HIS A 370 13.03 -1.99 -19.83
N ASN A 371 13.03 -1.37 -21.01
CA ASN A 371 12.84 -2.02 -22.31
C ASN A 371 14.11 -1.86 -23.15
N GLY A 372 14.97 -2.88 -23.15
CA GLY A 372 16.24 -2.92 -23.88
C GLY A 372 16.10 -3.01 -25.41
N GLU A 373 15.46 -2.04 -26.06
CA GLU A 373 15.54 -1.83 -27.50
C GLU A 373 15.68 -0.33 -27.80
N VAL A 374 16.92 0.13 -27.97
CA VAL A 374 17.19 1.39 -28.68
C VAL A 374 16.87 1.15 -30.16
N LYS A 375 15.61 1.37 -30.56
CA LYS A 375 15.29 1.47 -31.98
C LYS A 375 15.77 2.83 -32.47
N SER A 376 16.85 2.79 -33.25
CA SER A 376 17.26 3.87 -34.15
C SER A 376 16.03 4.42 -34.86
N TRP A 377 15.67 5.67 -34.56
CA TRP A 377 14.73 6.42 -35.38
C TRP A 377 15.47 6.81 -36.65
N SER A 378 15.23 6.07 -37.74
CA SER A 378 15.51 6.55 -39.08
C SER A 378 14.59 7.73 -39.37
N CYS A 379 15.19 8.84 -39.80
CA CYS A 379 14.47 10.02 -40.28
C CYS A 379 13.44 9.61 -41.32
N VAL A 380 12.15 9.64 -40.97
CA VAL A 380 11.07 9.66 -41.96
C VAL A 380 11.00 11.11 -42.43
N ASN A 381 11.65 11.33 -43.57
CA ASN A 381 11.57 12.53 -44.36
C ASN A 381 10.10 12.67 -44.81
N ASP A 382 9.35 13.57 -44.17
CA ASP A 382 8.00 13.91 -44.61
C ASP A 382 8.14 14.72 -45.90
N GLY A 383 8.04 13.99 -47.01
CA GLY A 383 8.11 14.53 -48.35
C GLY A 383 6.90 15.40 -48.62
N SER A 384 7.13 16.70 -48.63
CA SER A 384 6.33 17.69 -49.34
C SER A 384 6.03 17.18 -50.75
N LYS A 385 4.76 16.83 -50.99
CA LYS A 385 4.19 16.83 -52.33
C LYS A 385 3.22 18.01 -52.42
N SER A 386 3.74 19.01 -53.13
CA SER A 386 3.13 19.91 -54.11
C SER A 386 1.61 19.90 -54.25
#